data_AF-A0A960F8A6-F1
#
_entry.id   AF-A0A960F8A6-F1
#
_cell.length_a   1.000
_cell.length_b   1.000
_cell.length_c   1.000
_cell.angle_alpha   90.00
_cell.angle_beta   90.00
_cell.angle_gamma   90.00
#
_symmetry.space_group_name_H-M   'P 1'
#
loop_
_entity.id
_entity.type
_entity.pdbx_description
1 polymer ?
#
loop_
_entity_poly.entity_id
_entity_poly.type
_entity_poly.pdbx_seq_one_letter_code
_entity_poly.pdbx_strand_id
1 'polypeptide(L)'
;MREHLDNTKKPGGSGLGTVSSDESPLRQAMRSDFGASLRGLAAFCGGTEHLESLTTHPLDPVPINLDVTHHPDVERLGPIVEIISSWAVVALDDEERTVVARVLRRAIDHPDNPLGVRSKPSRVAAGVVWMALRGNNRIGRRARWSSEDIWRCFGVSSCTDIGIRIARTLGMERDRDLDWTEWPSDPIALGHPELLVSAMRRWLIVQRDAGVRAALTLEAGRDQRRLVKPLGDGTVRVTGREVHLARVIKGMSTEGRGTVMLIFGDDPTEPDDVLGLSVPDARRLAAELDVALRAPWVEPRSVR
;
A
#
# COMPACT_ATOMS: atom_id res chain seq x y z
N MET A 1 -1.62 46.93 -44.31
CA MET A 1 -1.22 45.56 -43.90
C MET A 1 -1.35 45.44 -42.39
N ARG A 2 -2.55 45.08 -41.92
CA ARG A 2 -2.87 44.70 -40.55
C ARG A 2 -3.15 43.20 -40.61
N GLU A 3 -2.40 42.39 -39.88
CA GLU A 3 -2.74 40.99 -39.65
C GLU A 3 -3.03 40.80 -38.16
N HIS A 4 -4.25 40.30 -37.90
CA HIS A 4 -4.81 39.96 -36.61
C HIS A 4 -4.18 38.67 -36.09
N LEU A 5 -3.57 38.73 -34.90
CA LEU A 5 -3.31 37.55 -34.08
C LEU A 5 -4.55 37.23 -33.26
N ASP A 6 -5.24 36.18 -33.66
CA ASP A 6 -6.39 35.61 -32.99
C ASP A 6 -5.91 34.73 -31.82
N ASN A 7 -6.14 35.21 -30.59
CA ASN A 7 -5.63 34.61 -29.36
C ASN A 7 -6.81 34.01 -28.58
N THR A 8 -7.29 32.86 -29.04
CA THR A 8 -8.37 32.11 -28.38
C THR A 8 -7.84 31.33 -27.18
N LYS A 9 -7.84 32.01 -26.04
CA LYS A 9 -7.55 31.46 -24.71
C LYS A 9 -8.70 30.51 -24.31
N LYS A 10 -8.48 29.19 -24.40
CA LYS A 10 -9.39 28.18 -23.85
C LYS A 10 -9.50 28.35 -22.31
N PRO A 11 -10.71 28.35 -21.73
CA PRO A 11 -10.87 28.29 -20.28
C PRO A 11 -10.46 26.90 -19.80
N GLY A 12 -9.45 26.83 -18.94
CA GLY A 12 -9.10 25.62 -18.20
C GLY A 12 -10.26 25.28 -17.27
N GLY A 13 -11.02 24.24 -17.61
CA GLY A 13 -12.05 23.69 -16.75
C GLY A 13 -11.40 23.16 -15.48
N SER A 14 -11.64 23.85 -14.36
CA SER A 14 -11.43 23.28 -13.04
C SER A 14 -12.45 22.17 -12.84
N GLY A 15 -12.05 20.93 -13.13
CA GLY A 15 -12.81 19.74 -12.79
C GLY A 15 -12.89 19.59 -11.27
N LEU A 16 -13.80 20.32 -10.64
CA LEU A 16 -14.38 19.91 -9.36
C LEU A 16 -15.18 18.64 -9.67
N GLY A 17 -14.47 17.51 -9.67
CA GLY A 17 -15.08 16.20 -9.86
C GLY A 17 -16.16 16.03 -8.82
N THR A 18 -17.41 15.95 -9.26
CA THR A 18 -18.51 15.44 -8.44
C THR A 18 -18.08 14.06 -7.97
N VAL A 19 -17.73 13.96 -6.68
CA VAL A 19 -17.41 12.69 -6.03
C VAL A 19 -18.63 11.80 -6.22
N SER A 20 -18.46 10.74 -7.00
CA SER A 20 -19.52 9.75 -7.22
C SER A 20 -19.92 9.20 -5.85
N SER A 21 -21.20 9.28 -5.50
CA SER A 21 -21.73 8.79 -4.21
C SER A 21 -21.53 7.29 -3.99
N ASP A 22 -21.08 6.57 -5.02
CA ASP A 22 -20.90 5.12 -5.02
C ASP A 22 -19.43 4.69 -4.81
N GLU A 23 -18.52 5.64 -4.60
CA GLU A 23 -17.11 5.30 -4.38
C GLU A 23 -16.89 4.68 -3.00
N SER A 24 -16.20 3.52 -2.96
CA SER A 24 -15.90 2.84 -1.70
C SER A 24 -14.99 3.70 -0.80
N PRO A 25 -15.14 3.63 0.54
CA PRO A 25 -14.26 4.35 1.47
C PRO A 25 -12.78 4.01 1.27
N LEU A 26 -12.47 2.79 0.82
CA LEU A 26 -11.11 2.38 0.51
C LEU A 26 -10.54 3.18 -0.66
N ARG A 27 -11.27 3.28 -1.77
CA ARG A 27 -10.80 3.99 -2.96
C ARG A 27 -10.65 5.48 -2.70
N GLN A 28 -11.57 6.07 -1.94
CA GLN A 28 -11.44 7.44 -1.44
C GLN A 28 -10.14 7.61 -0.63
N ALA A 29 -9.93 6.77 0.39
CA ALA A 29 -8.74 6.83 1.24
C ALA A 29 -7.43 6.64 0.45
N MET A 30 -7.42 5.75 -0.55
CA MET A 30 -6.26 5.51 -1.42
C MET A 30 -5.90 6.68 -2.33
N ARG A 31 -6.84 7.58 -2.63
CA ARG A 31 -6.56 8.82 -3.39
C ARG A 31 -5.99 9.94 -2.53
N SER A 32 -6.19 9.87 -1.21
CA SER A 32 -5.62 10.84 -0.29
C SER A 32 -4.08 10.77 -0.29
N ASP A 33 -3.44 11.87 0.10
CA ASP A 33 -1.98 11.92 0.31
C ASP A 33 -1.52 10.89 1.36
N PHE A 34 -2.42 10.46 2.24
CA PHE A 34 -2.20 9.48 3.29
C PHE A 34 -2.46 8.03 2.84
N GLY A 35 -2.87 7.81 1.59
CA GLY A 35 -3.27 6.50 1.06
C GLY A 35 -2.12 5.57 0.67
N ALA A 36 -0.86 5.93 0.91
CA ALA A 36 0.31 5.17 0.44
C ALA A 36 0.35 3.74 1.00
N SER A 37 0.10 3.58 2.30
CA SER A 37 0.07 2.25 2.95
C SER A 37 -1.07 1.37 2.40
N LEU A 38 -2.22 1.96 2.08
CA LEU A 38 -3.37 1.26 1.47
C LEU A 38 -3.08 0.84 0.02
N ARG A 39 -2.37 1.67 -0.76
CA ARG A 39 -1.88 1.31 -2.09
C ARG A 39 -0.88 0.16 -2.05
N GLY A 40 -0.01 0.17 -1.04
CA GLY A 40 0.76 -1.00 -0.67
C GLY A 40 -0.15 -2.21 -0.50
N LEU A 41 -1.00 -2.21 0.52
CA LEU A 41 -1.91 -3.32 0.83
C LEU A 41 -2.64 -3.90 -0.39
N ALA A 42 -3.12 -3.01 -1.26
CA ALA A 42 -3.76 -3.37 -2.51
C ALA A 42 -2.79 -4.14 -3.42
N ALA A 43 -1.59 -3.63 -3.65
CA ALA A 43 -0.54 -4.31 -4.41
C ALA A 43 -0.20 -5.71 -3.82
N PHE A 44 -0.11 -5.84 -2.50
CA PHE A 44 0.11 -7.15 -1.86
C PHE A 44 -1.02 -8.15 -2.14
N CYS A 45 -2.26 -7.68 -2.20
CA CYS A 45 -3.43 -8.49 -2.54
C CYS A 45 -3.60 -8.72 -4.05
N GLY A 46 -2.75 -8.13 -4.90
CA GLY A 46 -2.85 -8.17 -6.35
C GLY A 46 -3.86 -7.17 -6.95
N GLY A 47 -4.26 -6.16 -6.17
CA GLY A 47 -5.10 -5.06 -6.62
C GLY A 47 -6.09 -4.58 -5.55
N THR A 48 -6.69 -3.41 -5.80
CA THR A 48 -7.70 -2.83 -4.91
C THR A 48 -8.94 -3.72 -4.81
N GLU A 49 -9.40 -4.30 -5.92
CA GLU A 49 -10.59 -5.17 -5.95
C GLU A 49 -10.41 -6.42 -5.10
N HIS A 50 -9.21 -7.01 -5.11
CA HIS A 50 -8.87 -8.15 -4.25
C HIS A 50 -8.84 -7.76 -2.78
N LEU A 51 -8.33 -6.57 -2.44
CA LEU A 51 -8.34 -6.05 -1.07
C LEU A 51 -9.77 -5.74 -0.58
N GLU A 52 -10.65 -5.26 -1.45
CA GLU A 52 -12.07 -5.00 -1.15
C GLU A 52 -12.84 -6.30 -0.92
N SER A 53 -12.59 -7.31 -1.77
CA SER A 53 -13.29 -8.59 -1.74
C SER A 53 -12.82 -9.58 -0.65
N LEU A 54 -11.82 -9.21 0.16
CA LEU A 54 -11.36 -10.08 1.24
C LEU A 54 -12.50 -10.45 2.20
N THR A 55 -12.61 -11.74 2.49
CA THR A 55 -13.52 -12.29 3.50
C THR A 55 -12.75 -13.06 4.56
N THR A 56 -13.40 -13.33 5.69
CA THR A 56 -12.79 -14.04 6.84
C THR A 56 -13.10 -15.53 6.86
N HIS A 57 -13.96 -16.01 5.95
CA HIS A 57 -14.32 -17.41 5.83
C HIS A 57 -13.10 -18.26 5.43
N PRO A 58 -12.97 -19.49 5.95
CA PRO A 58 -11.99 -20.45 5.44
C PRO A 58 -12.15 -20.71 3.95
N LEU A 59 -11.05 -21.06 3.27
CA LEU A 59 -11.12 -21.50 1.88
C LEU A 59 -11.90 -22.81 1.74
N ASP A 60 -12.67 -22.92 0.67
CA ASP A 60 -13.27 -24.19 0.28
C ASP A 60 -12.17 -25.23 -0.01
N PRO A 61 -12.21 -26.41 0.64
CA PRO A 61 -11.18 -27.42 0.49
C PRO A 61 -10.97 -27.84 -0.96
N VAL A 62 -9.70 -27.83 -1.40
CA VAL A 62 -9.29 -28.36 -2.71
C VAL A 62 -8.35 -29.55 -2.50
N PRO A 63 -8.61 -30.70 -3.13
CA PRO A 63 -7.73 -31.86 -3.00
C PRO A 63 -6.34 -31.53 -3.58
N ILE A 64 -5.29 -31.91 -2.85
CA ILE A 64 -3.90 -31.67 -3.23
C ILE A 64 -3.39 -32.66 -4.29
N ASN A 65 -4.08 -33.80 -4.45
CA ASN A 65 -3.74 -34.80 -5.46
C ASN A 65 -4.16 -34.30 -6.85
N LEU A 66 -3.28 -33.50 -7.47
CA LEU A 66 -3.51 -32.94 -8.78
C LEU A 66 -3.19 -33.99 -9.85
N ASP A 67 -4.20 -34.38 -10.63
CA ASP A 67 -3.96 -35.22 -11.80
C ASP A 67 -3.18 -34.43 -12.86
N VAL A 68 -1.99 -34.93 -13.18
CA VAL A 68 -1.08 -34.42 -14.21
C VAL A 68 -0.78 -35.47 -15.29
N THR A 69 -1.50 -36.58 -15.31
CA THR A 69 -1.24 -37.72 -16.22
C THR A 69 -1.30 -37.35 -17.70
N HIS A 70 -2.10 -36.34 -18.05
CA HIS A 70 -2.25 -35.82 -19.41
C HIS A 70 -1.36 -34.60 -19.72
N HIS A 71 -0.51 -34.17 -18.77
CA HIS A 71 0.36 -33.02 -18.98
C HIS A 71 1.61 -33.40 -19.81
N PRO A 72 2.06 -32.58 -20.78
CA PRO A 72 3.25 -32.88 -21.59
C PRO A 72 4.52 -33.16 -20.75
N ASP A 73 4.67 -32.47 -19.62
CA ASP A 73 5.78 -32.64 -18.67
C ASP A 73 5.51 -33.64 -17.52
N VAL A 74 4.61 -34.62 -17.71
CA VAL A 74 4.18 -35.55 -16.64
C VAL A 74 5.35 -36.24 -15.92
N GLU A 75 6.39 -36.67 -16.63
CA GLU A 75 7.56 -37.35 -16.03
C GLU A 75 8.28 -36.47 -15.00
N ARG A 76 8.23 -35.15 -15.21
CA ARG A 76 8.83 -34.16 -14.32
C ARG A 76 7.87 -33.74 -13.21
N LEU A 77 6.61 -33.48 -13.55
CA LEU A 77 5.62 -32.95 -12.62
C LEU A 77 5.11 -34.01 -11.64
N GLY A 78 4.94 -35.26 -12.09
CA GLY A 78 4.45 -36.37 -11.29
C GLY A 78 5.18 -36.51 -9.95
N PRO A 79 6.53 -36.64 -9.95
CA PRO A 79 7.30 -36.71 -8.71
C PRO A 79 7.14 -35.49 -7.79
N ILE A 80 7.00 -34.28 -8.35
CA ILE A 80 6.81 -33.06 -7.55
C ILE A 80 5.44 -33.10 -6.85
N VAL A 81 4.38 -33.42 -7.60
CA VAL A 81 3.01 -33.51 -7.10
C VAL A 81 2.89 -34.60 -6.04
N GLU A 82 3.47 -35.77 -6.28
CA GLU A 82 3.45 -36.91 -5.35
C GLU A 82 4.12 -36.56 -4.01
N ILE A 83 5.32 -35.95 -4.07
CA ILE A 83 6.06 -35.54 -2.87
C ILE A 83 5.27 -34.49 -2.07
N ILE A 84 4.74 -33.46 -2.74
CA ILE A 84 3.93 -32.42 -2.07
C ILE A 84 2.69 -33.04 -1.44
N SER A 85 1.95 -33.86 -2.18
CA SER A 85 0.69 -34.45 -1.74
C SER A 85 0.88 -35.35 -0.52
N SER A 86 1.88 -36.23 -0.58
CA SER A 86 2.18 -37.18 0.51
C SER A 86 2.55 -36.46 1.80
N TRP A 87 3.38 -35.42 1.71
CA TRP A 87 3.79 -34.64 2.87
C TRP A 87 2.65 -33.77 3.43
N ALA A 88 1.91 -33.08 2.56
CA ALA A 88 0.90 -32.10 2.95
C ALA A 88 -0.29 -32.72 3.69
N VAL A 89 -0.69 -33.96 3.35
CA VAL A 89 -1.76 -34.69 4.06
C VAL A 89 -1.43 -34.90 5.54
N VAL A 90 -0.16 -35.07 5.87
CA VAL A 90 0.29 -35.35 7.24
C VAL A 90 0.65 -34.05 7.99
N ALA A 91 1.26 -33.09 7.30
CA ALA A 91 1.85 -31.91 7.95
C ALA A 91 0.89 -30.71 8.04
N LEU A 92 0.07 -30.48 7.01
CA LEU A 92 -0.71 -29.25 6.85
C LEU A 92 -2.17 -29.42 7.27
N ASP A 93 -2.77 -28.33 7.74
CA ASP A 93 -4.23 -28.28 7.92
C ASP A 93 -4.98 -28.17 6.57
N ASP A 94 -6.31 -28.29 6.58
CA ASP A 94 -7.12 -28.27 5.35
C ASP A 94 -6.97 -26.98 4.52
N GLU A 95 -6.83 -25.83 5.18
CA GLU A 95 -6.74 -24.54 4.51
C GLU A 95 -5.33 -24.34 3.92
N GLU A 96 -4.29 -24.72 4.67
CA GLU A 96 -2.90 -24.73 4.20
C GLU A 96 -2.72 -25.69 3.02
N ARG A 97 -3.30 -26.90 3.08
CA ARG A 97 -3.33 -27.85 1.96
C ARG A 97 -3.97 -27.24 0.72
N THR A 98 -5.11 -26.57 0.91
CA THR A 98 -5.85 -25.92 -0.18
C THR A 98 -5.02 -24.84 -0.84
N VAL A 99 -4.34 -23.99 -0.06
CA VAL A 99 -3.44 -22.97 -0.61
C VAL A 99 -2.30 -23.62 -1.40
N VAL A 100 -1.63 -24.63 -0.86
CA VAL A 100 -0.54 -25.33 -1.56
C VAL A 100 -1.04 -25.96 -2.86
N ALA A 101 -2.22 -26.59 -2.86
CA ALA A 101 -2.82 -27.16 -4.05
C ALA A 101 -3.09 -26.10 -5.14
N ARG A 102 -3.67 -24.96 -4.76
CA ARG A 102 -3.95 -23.84 -5.69
C ARG A 102 -2.68 -23.20 -6.24
N VAL A 103 -1.67 -23.00 -5.40
CA VAL A 103 -0.34 -22.51 -5.83
C VAL A 103 0.31 -23.49 -6.79
N LEU A 104 0.30 -24.79 -6.48
CA LEU A 104 0.88 -25.82 -7.33
C LEU A 104 0.17 -25.90 -8.68
N ARG A 105 -1.17 -25.88 -8.70
CA ARG A 105 -1.96 -25.85 -9.93
C ARG A 105 -1.60 -24.64 -10.79
N ARG A 106 -1.56 -23.45 -10.19
CA ARG A 106 -1.17 -22.21 -10.90
C ARG A 106 0.26 -22.29 -11.45
N ALA A 107 1.17 -22.97 -10.76
CA ALA A 107 2.54 -23.19 -11.24
C ALA A 107 2.63 -24.20 -12.38
N ILE A 108 1.79 -25.25 -12.38
CA ILE A 108 1.69 -26.23 -13.46
C ILE A 108 1.13 -25.57 -14.72
N ASP A 109 0.06 -24.79 -14.59
CA ASP A 109 -0.67 -24.20 -15.71
C ASP A 109 0.01 -22.94 -16.29
N HIS A 110 1.13 -22.48 -15.69
CA HIS A 110 1.79 -21.25 -16.11
C HIS A 110 2.66 -21.46 -17.37
N PRO A 111 2.54 -20.60 -18.40
CA PRO A 111 3.22 -20.78 -19.68
C PRO A 111 4.76 -20.82 -19.57
N ASP A 112 5.33 -20.07 -18.64
CA ASP A 112 6.79 -20.02 -18.43
C ASP A 112 7.35 -21.21 -17.64
N ASN A 113 6.51 -22.21 -17.29
CA ASN A 113 6.89 -23.42 -16.55
C ASN A 113 7.82 -23.12 -15.35
N PRO A 114 7.32 -22.43 -14.30
CA PRO A 114 8.11 -22.10 -13.11
C PRO A 114 8.67 -23.32 -12.39
N LEU A 115 8.05 -24.49 -12.57
CA LEU A 115 8.49 -25.77 -12.01
C LEU A 115 9.62 -26.40 -12.85
N GLY A 116 9.97 -25.82 -13.99
CA GLY A 116 11.01 -26.20 -14.97
C GLY A 116 12.46 -26.05 -14.50
N VAL A 117 12.69 -25.51 -13.29
CA VAL A 117 14.04 -25.27 -12.73
C VAL A 117 14.88 -26.54 -12.66
N ARG A 118 16.10 -26.55 -13.20
CA ARG A 118 17.02 -27.70 -13.14
C ARG A 118 17.46 -28.01 -11.70
N SER A 119 16.64 -28.76 -10.97
CA SER A 119 16.84 -29.18 -9.58
C SER A 119 16.15 -30.52 -9.32
N LYS A 120 16.47 -31.15 -8.18
CA LYS A 120 15.79 -32.38 -7.76
C LYS A 120 14.31 -32.10 -7.46
N PRO A 121 13.38 -33.00 -7.79
CA PRO A 121 11.94 -32.82 -7.51
C PRO A 121 11.64 -32.42 -6.06
N SER A 122 12.32 -33.02 -5.09
CA SER A 122 12.16 -32.69 -3.66
C SER A 122 12.50 -31.23 -3.32
N ARG A 123 13.49 -30.63 -3.99
CA ARG A 123 13.86 -29.22 -3.79
C ARG A 123 12.82 -28.27 -4.37
N VAL A 124 12.28 -28.61 -5.55
CA VAL A 124 11.20 -27.84 -6.17
C VAL A 124 9.94 -27.92 -5.31
N ALA A 125 9.58 -29.13 -4.87
CA ALA A 125 8.47 -29.38 -3.96
C ALA A 125 8.58 -28.56 -2.66
N ALA A 126 9.74 -28.61 -2.01
CA ALA A 126 10.01 -27.82 -0.81
C ALA A 126 9.89 -26.30 -1.07
N GLY A 127 10.40 -25.82 -2.22
CA GLY A 127 10.30 -24.42 -2.62
C GLY A 127 8.86 -23.94 -2.80
N VAL A 128 8.00 -24.76 -3.43
CA VAL A 128 6.56 -24.45 -3.62
C VAL A 128 5.85 -24.35 -2.27
N VAL A 129 6.02 -25.34 -1.40
CA VAL A 129 5.40 -25.36 -0.06
C VAL A 129 5.90 -24.19 0.78
N TRP A 130 7.21 -23.95 0.80
CA TRP A 130 7.79 -22.83 1.53
C TRP A 130 7.19 -21.50 1.09
N MET A 131 7.07 -21.27 -0.22
CA MET A 131 6.50 -20.03 -0.77
C MET A 131 5.04 -19.85 -0.34
N ALA A 132 4.21 -20.89 -0.48
CA ALA A 132 2.79 -20.86 -0.11
C ALA A 132 2.58 -20.55 1.38
N LEU A 133 3.38 -21.19 2.25
CA LEU A 133 3.31 -20.98 3.69
C LEU A 133 3.89 -19.62 4.10
N ARG A 134 5.00 -19.19 3.47
CA ARG A 134 5.64 -17.90 3.76
C ARG A 134 4.74 -16.73 3.40
N GLY A 135 4.11 -16.75 2.23
CA GLY A 135 3.13 -15.73 1.82
C GLY A 135 1.89 -15.63 2.73
N ASN A 136 1.67 -16.65 3.56
CA ASN A 136 0.60 -16.71 4.56
C ASN A 136 1.08 -16.51 6.01
N ASN A 137 2.32 -16.05 6.20
CA ASN A 137 2.93 -15.85 7.50
C ASN A 137 2.88 -17.11 8.40
N ARG A 138 2.92 -18.30 7.77
CA ARG A 138 2.99 -19.61 8.46
C ARG A 138 4.41 -20.07 8.73
N ILE A 139 5.39 -19.28 8.28
CA ILE A 139 6.83 -19.50 8.52
C ILE A 139 7.42 -18.29 9.26
N GLY A 140 8.09 -18.49 10.39
CA GLY A 140 8.79 -17.43 11.13
C GLY A 140 8.75 -17.56 12.65
N ARG A 141 9.28 -16.56 13.38
CA ARG A 141 9.48 -16.61 14.84
C ARG A 141 8.22 -16.88 15.67
N ARG A 142 7.05 -16.50 15.17
CA ARG A 142 5.75 -16.68 15.85
C ARG A 142 4.83 -17.64 15.10
N ALA A 143 5.34 -18.32 14.07
CA ALA A 143 4.55 -19.18 13.22
C ALA A 143 4.74 -20.65 13.61
N ARG A 144 3.89 -21.51 13.06
CA ARG A 144 3.93 -22.97 13.28
C ARG A 144 5.21 -23.61 12.75
N TRP A 145 5.75 -23.07 11.65
CA TRP A 145 6.89 -23.65 10.96
C TRP A 145 8.09 -22.68 10.95
N SER A 146 9.29 -23.22 10.99
CA SER A 146 10.49 -22.52 10.50
C SER A 146 10.80 -22.97 9.06
N SER A 147 11.59 -22.17 8.33
CA SER A 147 12.07 -22.60 7.00
C SER A 147 12.91 -23.89 7.12
N GLU A 148 13.67 -24.04 8.20
CA GLU A 148 14.51 -25.21 8.42
C GLU A 148 13.70 -26.49 8.62
N ASP A 149 12.55 -26.41 9.30
CA ASP A 149 11.65 -27.55 9.46
C ASP A 149 11.13 -28.03 8.11
N ILE A 150 10.76 -27.11 7.22
CA ILE A 150 10.38 -27.45 5.84
C ILE A 150 11.54 -28.17 5.13
N TRP A 151 12.74 -27.61 5.15
CA TRP A 151 13.89 -28.25 4.49
C TRP A 151 14.18 -29.66 5.02
N ARG A 152 14.13 -29.84 6.33
CA ARG A 152 14.31 -31.13 7.00
C ARG A 152 13.25 -32.13 6.59
N CYS A 153 11.98 -31.72 6.54
CA CYS A 153 10.88 -32.58 6.12
C CYS A 153 11.01 -33.11 4.68
N PHE A 154 11.59 -32.32 3.78
CA PHE A 154 11.80 -32.73 2.39
C PHE A 154 13.19 -33.37 2.15
N GLY A 155 14.02 -33.48 3.20
CA GLY A 155 15.37 -34.04 3.10
C GLY A 155 16.31 -33.22 2.20
N VAL A 156 16.17 -31.89 2.22
CA VAL A 156 16.93 -30.97 1.36
C VAL A 156 17.62 -29.87 2.17
N SER A 157 18.60 -29.20 1.57
CA SER A 157 19.10 -27.92 2.09
C SER A 157 18.18 -26.76 1.70
N SER A 158 18.52 -25.54 2.12
CA SER A 158 17.74 -24.34 1.82
C SER A 158 17.31 -24.26 0.35
N CYS A 159 16.01 -24.03 0.13
CA CYS A 159 15.40 -23.84 -1.19
C CYS A 159 14.69 -22.48 -1.30
N THR A 160 15.06 -21.50 -0.47
CA THR A 160 14.52 -20.13 -0.52
C THR A 160 14.60 -19.51 -1.92
N ASP A 161 15.76 -19.59 -2.58
CA ASP A 161 15.94 -19.03 -3.93
C ASP A 161 15.06 -19.70 -4.99
N ILE A 162 14.75 -20.99 -4.81
CA ILE A 162 13.83 -21.72 -5.69
C ILE A 162 12.42 -21.19 -5.48
N GLY A 163 11.98 -21.07 -4.23
CA GLY A 163 10.66 -20.50 -3.89
C GLY A 163 10.50 -19.07 -4.39
N ILE A 164 11.50 -18.20 -4.18
CA ILE A 164 11.49 -16.81 -4.68
C ILE A 164 11.45 -16.78 -6.21
N ARG A 165 12.21 -17.65 -6.88
CA ARG A 165 12.19 -17.73 -8.35
C ARG A 165 10.82 -18.12 -8.87
N ILE A 166 10.20 -19.16 -8.29
CA ILE A 166 8.85 -19.59 -8.62
C ILE A 166 7.87 -18.44 -8.39
N ALA A 167 7.95 -17.76 -7.24
CA ALA A 167 7.11 -16.62 -6.91
C ALA A 167 7.22 -15.51 -7.96
N ARG A 168 8.45 -15.14 -8.33
CA ARG A 168 8.72 -14.12 -9.34
C ARG A 168 8.11 -14.50 -10.69
N THR A 169 8.31 -15.73 -11.15
CA THR A 169 7.72 -16.22 -12.40
C THR A 169 6.19 -16.18 -12.37
N LEU A 170 5.59 -16.40 -11.20
CA LEU A 170 4.13 -16.31 -11.01
C LEU A 170 3.60 -14.89 -10.78
N GLY A 171 4.47 -13.87 -10.78
CA GLY A 171 4.10 -12.49 -10.43
C GLY A 171 3.73 -12.30 -8.95
N MET A 172 4.21 -13.19 -8.07
CA MET A 172 3.96 -13.19 -6.63
C MET A 172 5.15 -12.63 -5.80
N GLU A 173 6.06 -11.91 -6.46
CA GLU A 173 7.12 -11.19 -5.74
C GLU A 173 6.59 -9.87 -5.21
N ARG A 174 7.01 -9.50 -4.00
CA ARG A 174 6.71 -8.19 -3.45
C ARG A 174 7.38 -7.09 -4.28
N ASP A 175 6.59 -6.07 -4.62
CA ASP A 175 7.12 -4.82 -5.17
C ASP A 175 8.04 -4.14 -4.14
N ARG A 176 9.31 -3.98 -4.51
CA ARG A 176 10.36 -3.40 -3.66
C ARG A 176 10.40 -1.88 -3.72
N ASP A 177 9.80 -1.29 -4.74
CA ASP A 177 9.81 0.16 -4.96
C ASP A 177 8.74 0.87 -4.14
N LEU A 178 7.79 0.10 -3.63
CA LEU A 178 6.85 0.57 -2.61
C LEU A 178 7.56 0.64 -1.25
N ASP A 179 7.58 1.82 -0.65
CA ASP A 179 8.14 2.04 0.68
C ASP A 179 7.24 1.41 1.74
N TRP A 180 7.58 0.19 2.17
CA TRP A 180 6.77 -0.57 3.13
C TRP A 180 7.48 -0.76 4.47
N THR A 181 7.94 0.33 5.07
CA THR A 181 8.58 0.31 6.40
C THR A 181 7.73 -0.37 7.49
N GLU A 182 6.41 -0.48 7.31
CA GLU A 182 5.48 -1.03 8.31
C GLU A 182 5.02 -2.49 8.07
N TRP A 183 5.41 -3.13 6.97
CA TRP A 183 4.83 -4.42 6.54
C TRP A 183 5.80 -5.58 6.73
N PRO A 184 5.32 -6.83 6.90
CA PRO A 184 6.18 -8.00 7.00
C PRO A 184 7.20 -7.96 5.88
N SER A 185 8.49 -7.97 6.21
CA SER A 185 9.62 -7.86 5.27
C SER A 185 9.76 -9.06 4.33
N ASP A 186 8.67 -9.80 4.14
CA ASP A 186 8.63 -11.05 3.42
C ASP A 186 8.62 -10.80 1.90
N PRO A 187 9.43 -11.55 1.15
CA PRO A 187 9.57 -11.35 -0.29
C PRO A 187 8.37 -11.87 -1.10
N ILE A 188 7.42 -12.57 -0.47
CA ILE A 188 6.33 -13.29 -1.13
C ILE A 188 5.00 -12.57 -0.90
N ALA A 189 4.40 -12.09 -1.98
CA ALA A 189 3.05 -11.54 -2.02
C ALA A 189 2.22 -12.41 -2.97
N LEU A 190 1.41 -13.33 -2.43
CA LEU A 190 0.67 -14.30 -3.27
C LEU A 190 -0.34 -13.64 -4.22
N GLY A 191 -0.68 -12.36 -3.98
CA GLY A 191 -1.34 -11.52 -4.98
C GLY A 191 -2.78 -11.92 -5.32
N HIS A 192 -3.41 -12.81 -4.52
CA HIS A 192 -4.79 -13.23 -4.76
C HIS A 192 -5.47 -13.71 -3.47
N PRO A 193 -6.72 -13.30 -3.18
CA PRO A 193 -7.46 -13.68 -1.97
C PRO A 193 -7.62 -15.20 -1.80
N GLU A 194 -7.74 -15.93 -2.91
CA GLU A 194 -7.89 -17.39 -2.95
C GLU A 194 -6.63 -18.17 -2.60
N LEU A 195 -5.47 -17.50 -2.55
CA LEU A 195 -4.19 -18.08 -2.15
C LEU A 195 -3.82 -17.71 -0.72
N LEU A 196 -4.67 -16.94 -0.04
CA LEU A 196 -4.48 -16.58 1.34
C LEU A 196 -5.23 -17.54 2.26
N VAL A 197 -4.74 -17.78 3.46
CA VAL A 197 -5.50 -18.45 4.52
C VAL A 197 -6.38 -17.42 5.22
N SER A 198 -7.48 -17.87 5.83
CA SER A 198 -8.44 -17.01 6.52
C SER A 198 -7.80 -16.14 7.60
N ALA A 199 -6.79 -16.66 8.30
CA ALA A 199 -6.03 -15.90 9.28
C ALA A 199 -5.28 -14.71 8.66
N MET A 200 -4.67 -14.90 7.49
CA MET A 200 -3.96 -13.84 6.77
C MET A 200 -4.96 -12.82 6.21
N ARG A 201 -6.08 -13.28 5.63
CA ARG A 201 -7.17 -12.37 5.18
C ARG A 201 -7.72 -11.52 6.32
N ARG A 202 -7.99 -12.13 7.49
CA ARG A 202 -8.42 -11.39 8.70
C ARG A 202 -7.43 -10.31 9.08
N TRP A 203 -6.14 -10.63 9.10
CA TRP A 203 -5.11 -9.65 9.42
C TRP A 203 -5.08 -8.50 8.40
N LEU A 204 -5.12 -8.80 7.10
CA LEU A 204 -5.15 -7.78 6.04
C LEU A 204 -6.40 -6.89 6.13
N ILE A 205 -7.58 -7.45 6.42
CA ILE A 205 -8.82 -6.69 6.63
C ILE A 205 -8.65 -5.71 7.79
N VAL A 206 -8.11 -6.16 8.92
CA VAL A 206 -7.86 -5.27 10.09
C VAL A 206 -6.95 -4.11 9.71
N GLN A 207 -5.88 -4.37 8.96
CA GLN A 207 -4.97 -3.31 8.53
C GLN A 207 -5.62 -2.35 7.53
N ARG A 208 -6.38 -2.88 6.56
CA ARG A 208 -7.15 -2.08 5.60
C ARG A 208 -8.10 -1.14 6.33
N ASP A 209 -8.91 -1.66 7.23
CA ASP A 209 -9.94 -0.89 7.93
C ASP A 209 -9.32 0.15 8.87
N ALA A 210 -8.17 -0.16 9.50
CA ALA A 210 -7.39 0.81 10.26
C ALA A 210 -6.82 1.92 9.38
N GLY A 211 -6.20 1.57 8.25
CA GLY A 211 -5.63 2.53 7.30
C GLY A 211 -6.70 3.44 6.68
N VAL A 212 -7.86 2.90 6.31
CA VAL A 212 -9.00 3.70 5.78
C VAL A 212 -9.46 4.72 6.82
N ARG A 213 -9.68 4.30 8.08
CA ARG A 213 -10.07 5.23 9.15
C ARG A 213 -9.02 6.31 9.39
N ALA A 214 -7.74 5.94 9.42
CA ALA A 214 -6.66 6.89 9.63
C ALA A 214 -6.59 7.93 8.49
N ALA A 215 -6.61 7.48 7.24
CA ALA A 215 -6.57 8.36 6.07
C ALA A 215 -7.73 9.35 6.04
N LEU A 216 -8.97 8.87 6.25
CA LEU A 216 -10.16 9.73 6.28
C LEU A 216 -10.14 10.71 7.46
N THR A 217 -9.63 10.29 8.63
CA THR A 217 -9.49 11.17 9.80
C THR A 217 -8.49 12.29 9.54
N LEU A 218 -7.33 11.96 8.95
CA LEU A 218 -6.30 12.94 8.60
C LEU A 218 -6.78 13.90 7.51
N GLU A 219 -7.50 13.39 6.51
CA GLU A 219 -8.09 14.21 5.46
C GLU A 219 -9.15 15.17 6.02
N ALA A 220 -10.06 14.69 6.88
CA ALA A 220 -11.04 15.54 7.56
C ALA A 220 -10.35 16.60 8.43
N GLY A 221 -9.29 16.24 9.16
CA GLY A 221 -8.49 17.18 9.95
C GLY A 221 -7.81 18.24 9.08
N ARG A 222 -7.26 17.85 7.92
CA ARG A 222 -6.67 18.78 6.96
C ARG A 222 -7.71 19.74 6.39
N ASP A 223 -8.89 19.24 6.01
CA ASP A 223 -9.97 20.07 5.49
C ASP A 223 -10.57 21.01 6.55
N GLN A 224 -10.56 20.61 7.82
CA GLN A 224 -10.89 21.52 8.94
C GLN A 224 -9.83 22.62 9.11
N ARG A 225 -8.54 22.30 8.92
CA ARG A 225 -7.43 23.26 9.03
C ARG A 225 -7.23 24.15 7.80
N ARG A 226 -7.86 23.85 6.66
CA ARG A 226 -7.79 24.70 5.47
C ARG A 226 -8.42 26.07 5.74
N LEU A 227 -7.56 27.07 5.85
CA LEU A 227 -7.94 28.48 6.03
C LEU A 227 -8.70 29.02 4.80
N VAL A 228 -8.43 28.49 3.61
CA VAL A 228 -9.09 28.91 2.36
C VAL A 228 -9.90 27.76 1.82
N LYS A 229 -11.23 27.96 1.69
CA LYS A 229 -12.16 26.99 1.11
C LYS A 229 -12.83 27.57 -0.12
N PRO A 230 -12.74 26.94 -1.31
CA PRO A 230 -13.51 27.38 -2.46
C PRO A 230 -15.01 27.22 -2.19
N LEU A 231 -15.84 28.19 -2.60
CA LEU A 231 -17.30 28.14 -2.43
C LEU A 231 -18.05 27.81 -3.74
N GLY A 232 -17.34 27.72 -4.86
CA GLY A 232 -17.92 27.74 -6.21
C GLY A 232 -17.48 29.00 -6.94
N ASP A 233 -17.93 29.21 -8.19
CA ASP A 233 -17.94 30.50 -8.95
C ASP A 233 -16.69 31.41 -8.94
N GLY A 234 -15.53 30.90 -8.51
CA GLY A 234 -14.32 31.71 -8.28
C GLY A 234 -14.28 32.40 -6.92
N THR A 235 -15.28 32.22 -6.06
CA THR A 235 -15.27 32.74 -4.70
C THR A 235 -14.56 31.79 -3.74
N VAL A 236 -13.87 32.38 -2.76
CA VAL A 236 -13.20 31.66 -1.67
C VAL A 236 -13.69 32.19 -0.34
N ARG A 237 -13.99 31.27 0.58
CA ARG A 237 -14.14 31.55 2.00
C ARG A 237 -12.77 31.48 2.64
N VAL A 238 -12.30 32.62 3.14
CA VAL A 238 -11.13 32.65 4.01
C VAL A 238 -11.64 32.64 5.44
N THR A 239 -11.36 31.56 6.16
CA THR A 239 -11.61 31.43 7.59
C THR A 239 -10.27 31.63 8.28
N GLY A 240 -10.11 32.75 8.98
CA GLY A 240 -8.99 32.95 9.89
C GLY A 240 -9.31 32.31 11.24
N ARG A 241 -8.31 31.70 11.88
CA ARG A 241 -8.32 31.46 13.33
C ARG A 241 -7.26 32.37 13.94
N GLU A 242 -7.53 32.87 15.14
CA GLU A 242 -6.47 33.49 15.94
C GLU A 242 -5.43 32.42 16.25
N VAL A 243 -4.16 32.73 15.98
CA VAL A 243 -3.02 31.83 16.25
C VAL A 243 -1.99 32.59 17.07
N HIS A 244 -1.43 31.93 18.08
CA HIS A 244 -0.31 32.46 18.83
C HIS A 244 1.00 32.08 18.13
N LEU A 245 1.83 33.07 17.77
CA LEU A 245 3.16 32.83 17.24
C LEU A 245 4.12 32.51 18.41
N ALA A 246 4.33 31.23 18.67
CA ALA A 246 5.15 30.76 19.79
C ALA A 246 6.65 31.04 19.58
N ARG A 247 7.16 30.83 18.36
CA ARG A 247 8.60 30.96 18.08
C ARG A 247 8.87 31.25 16.61
N VAL A 248 9.98 31.97 16.36
CA VAL A 248 10.55 32.15 15.02
C VAL A 248 12.00 31.67 15.04
N ILE A 249 12.35 30.77 14.12
CA ILE A 249 13.69 30.19 14.03
C ILE A 249 14.22 30.40 12.62
N LYS A 250 15.46 30.89 12.49
CA LYS A 250 16.17 30.93 11.20
C LYS A 250 17.10 29.71 11.10
N GLY A 251 17.07 29.03 9.96
CA GLY A 251 17.88 27.84 9.71
C GLY A 251 18.26 27.70 8.24
N MET A 252 18.77 26.52 7.89
CA MET A 252 19.08 26.11 6.52
C MET A 252 18.17 24.94 6.15
N SER A 253 17.63 24.94 4.93
CA SER A 253 16.91 23.79 4.37
C SER A 253 17.89 22.65 4.04
N THR A 254 17.34 21.46 3.75
CA THR A 254 18.10 20.31 3.25
C THR A 254 18.84 20.60 1.93
N GLU A 255 18.37 21.58 1.16
CA GLU A 255 19.00 22.06 -0.08
C GLU A 255 20.07 23.16 0.18
N GLY A 256 20.37 23.47 1.44
CA GLY A 256 21.34 24.51 1.79
C GLY A 256 20.84 25.95 1.56
N ARG A 257 19.52 26.16 1.45
CA ARG A 257 18.94 27.51 1.34
C ARG A 257 18.54 28.05 2.71
N GLY A 258 18.75 29.34 2.95
CA GLY A 258 18.30 29.97 4.18
C GLY A 258 16.77 29.95 4.29
N THR A 259 16.26 29.46 5.42
CA THR A 259 14.83 29.32 5.73
C THR A 259 14.51 29.99 7.06
N VAL A 260 13.28 30.49 7.20
CA VAL A 260 12.68 30.96 8.46
C VAL A 260 11.49 30.06 8.77
N MET A 261 11.47 29.47 9.95
CA MET A 261 10.37 28.67 10.47
C MET A 261 9.55 29.51 11.45
N LEU A 262 8.26 29.66 11.19
CA LEU A 262 7.27 30.24 12.09
C LEU A 262 6.53 29.09 12.78
N ILE A 263 6.56 29.05 14.10
CA ILE A 263 5.97 28.00 14.91
C ILE A 263 4.76 28.60 15.64
N PHE A 264 3.58 28.02 15.41
CA PHE A 264 2.32 28.47 15.99
C PHE A 264 1.79 27.46 17.00
N GLY A 265 1.09 27.94 18.03
CA GLY A 265 0.48 27.13 19.09
C GLY A 265 0.70 27.73 20.47
N ASP A 266 -0.01 27.17 21.45
CA ASP A 266 0.11 27.59 22.87
C ASP A 266 1.29 26.91 23.56
N ASP A 267 1.68 25.70 23.13
CA ASP A 267 2.81 24.96 23.65
C ASP A 267 3.95 24.87 22.60
N PRO A 268 5.15 25.44 22.86
CA PRO A 268 6.27 25.36 21.93
C PRO A 268 6.90 23.96 21.80
N THR A 269 6.54 23.02 22.67
CA THR A 269 6.99 21.61 22.62
C THR A 269 6.07 20.73 21.77
N GLU A 270 4.81 21.13 21.61
CA GLU A 270 3.80 20.46 20.77
C GLU A 270 3.10 21.50 19.87
N PRO A 271 3.80 22.03 18.85
CA PRO A 271 3.25 23.10 18.04
C PRO A 271 2.04 22.65 17.23
N ASP A 272 1.01 23.50 17.19
CA ASP A 272 -0.19 23.32 16.36
C ASP A 272 0.15 23.29 14.87
N ASP A 273 1.08 24.15 14.46
CA ASP A 273 1.44 24.35 13.07
C ASP A 273 2.88 24.91 12.91
N VAL A 274 3.53 24.56 11.81
CA VAL A 274 4.89 25.03 11.48
C VAL A 274 4.92 25.45 10.02
N LEU A 275 5.19 26.74 9.79
CA LEU A 275 5.33 27.32 8.44
C LEU A 275 6.79 27.63 8.14
N GLY A 276 7.36 26.92 7.16
CA GLY A 276 8.69 27.22 6.61
C GLY A 276 8.62 28.19 5.44
N LEU A 277 9.41 29.25 5.47
CA LEU A 277 9.52 30.27 4.42
C LEU A 277 10.98 30.41 4.00
N SER A 278 11.23 30.63 2.69
CA SER A 278 12.55 31.08 2.27
C SER A 278 12.87 32.44 2.90
N VAL A 279 14.15 32.78 3.10
CA VAL A 279 14.51 34.10 3.63
C VAL A 279 13.93 35.27 2.80
N PRO A 280 13.95 35.25 1.45
CA PRO A 280 13.26 36.26 0.64
C PRO A 280 11.76 36.35 0.91
N ASP A 281 11.06 35.22 1.00
CA ASP A 281 9.62 35.19 1.25
C ASP A 281 9.28 35.66 2.67
N ALA A 282 10.10 35.31 3.66
CA ALA A 282 9.96 35.81 5.02
C ALA A 282 10.11 37.33 5.10
N ARG A 283 11.04 37.92 4.33
CA ARG A 283 11.18 39.38 4.22
C ARG A 283 9.97 40.02 3.57
N ARG A 284 9.45 39.40 2.50
CA ARG A 284 8.22 39.86 1.84
C ARG A 284 7.03 39.82 2.80
N LEU A 285 6.84 38.70 3.51
CA LEU A 285 5.80 38.56 4.51
C LEU A 285 5.89 39.64 5.59
N ALA A 286 7.10 39.90 6.11
CA ALA A 286 7.31 40.95 7.11
C ALA A 286 6.91 42.34 6.59
N ALA A 287 7.22 42.66 5.33
CA ALA A 287 6.83 43.93 4.72
C ALA A 287 5.31 44.04 4.54
N GLU A 288 4.64 42.98 4.06
CA GLU A 288 3.18 42.95 3.91
C GLU A 288 2.47 43.05 5.28
N LEU A 289 3.00 42.39 6.32
CA LEU A 289 2.48 42.49 7.68
C LEU A 289 2.63 43.90 8.25
N ASP A 290 3.76 44.57 8.04
CA ASP A 290 3.96 45.97 8.48
C ASP A 290 2.99 46.92 7.78
N VAL A 291 2.72 46.71 6.48
CA VAL A 291 1.68 47.46 5.75
C VAL A 291 0.30 47.20 6.35
N ALA A 292 -0.06 45.94 6.60
CA ALA A 292 -1.36 45.56 7.15
C ALA A 292 -1.57 46.10 8.58
N LEU A 293 -0.56 46.05 9.45
CA LEU A 293 -0.62 46.56 10.83
C LEU A 293 -0.79 48.07 10.92
N ARG A 294 -0.38 48.81 9.88
CA ARG A 294 -0.57 50.27 9.78
C ARG A 294 -1.91 50.66 9.16
N ALA A 295 -2.60 49.72 8.50
CA ALA A 295 -3.91 49.99 7.93
C ALA A 295 -4.95 50.20 9.03
N PRO A 296 -5.97 51.05 8.81
CA PRO A 296 -7.06 51.20 9.77
C PRO A 296 -7.84 49.88 9.90
N TRP A 297 -8.36 49.62 11.11
CA TRP A 297 -9.22 48.46 11.36
C TRP A 297 -10.44 48.50 10.45
N VAL A 298 -10.69 47.41 9.74
CA VAL A 298 -11.92 47.23 8.95
C VAL A 298 -12.90 46.47 9.83
N GLU A 299 -14.03 47.10 10.17
CA GLU A 299 -15.11 46.38 10.85
C GLU A 299 -15.54 45.19 9.97
N PRO A 300 -15.69 43.98 10.54
CA PRO A 300 -16.14 42.84 9.77
C PRO A 300 -17.54 43.15 9.22
N ARG A 301 -17.63 43.34 7.90
CA ARG A 301 -18.93 43.46 7.23
C ARG A 301 -19.70 42.19 7.57
N SER A 302 -20.81 42.32 8.30
CA SER A 302 -21.72 41.22 8.55
C SER A 302 -22.18 40.66 7.20
N VAL A 303 -21.63 39.52 6.81
CA VAL A 303 -22.09 38.78 5.64
C VAL A 303 -23.45 38.20 6.05
N ARG A 304 -24.53 38.81 5.55
CA ARG A 304 -25.89 38.25 5.65
C ARG A 304 -26.06 37.13 4.65
#